data_AF-A0A158H5S4-F1
#
_entry.id   AF-A0A158H5S4-F1
#
_cell.length_a   1.000
_cell.length_b   1.000
_cell.length_c   1.000
_cell.angle_alpha   90.00
_cell.angle_beta   90.00
_cell.angle_gamma   90.00
#
_symmetry.space_group_name_H-M   'P 1'
#
loop_
_entity.id
_entity.type
_entity.pdbx_description
1 polymer ?
#
loop_
_entity_poly.entity_id
_entity_poly.type
_entity_poly.pdbx_seq_one_letter_code
_entity_poly.pdbx_strand_id
1 'polypeptide(L)'
;MHRSDINIDETLLEYDGPQIIVGKDFYNASFLCVAIPDAKDAGRFLGARIGEEHLGQFLTGRIDLHYALTSNRKPKFVLFSYFGHESVARFRRYKDPLPNEWLPDRGFFWEATHGYQTEHAASQSVSVAIDGRWDIEDLAEYPQVLAAPYAFLHAVMRGVSEHVAGVADMFQRYPWRGGYSTVNFYRDLYDAIPAPERVVVSKIKYASPGKIELRAATDVIEALHREIATFGDSKSYKLYQELRRQMSSRELLGRTSEEAAVDSETDVFLRDSCVQLAEAISFEQMDRLYALCGDSWVLSAKLLLAYYRRLLELSDFYRSGKAAYLGHVENEAGPSIEG
;
A
#
# COMPACT_ATOMS: atom_id res chain seq x y z
N MET A 1 0.44 -33.55 15.84
CA MET A 1 0.68 -32.19 16.35
C MET A 1 -0.03 -32.03 17.69
N HIS A 2 0.74 -31.80 18.75
CA HIS A 2 0.23 -31.57 20.10
C HIS A 2 -0.08 -30.09 20.32
N ARG A 3 -0.83 -29.76 21.38
CA ARG A 3 -1.14 -28.37 21.78
C ARG A 3 0.08 -27.50 22.10
N SER A 4 1.27 -28.11 22.17
CA SER A 4 2.54 -27.47 22.51
C SER A 4 3.54 -27.52 21.36
N ASP A 5 3.06 -27.76 20.14
CA ASP A 5 3.90 -27.80 18.95
C ASP A 5 3.65 -26.52 18.12
N ILE A 6 4.72 -25.96 17.56
CA ILE A 6 4.69 -24.88 16.57
C ILE A 6 5.17 -25.46 15.23
N ASN A 7 4.35 -25.31 14.19
CA ASN A 7 4.73 -25.59 12.82
C ASN A 7 5.50 -24.40 12.28
N ILE A 8 6.70 -24.61 11.74
CA ILE A 8 7.48 -23.56 11.12
C ILE A 8 6.96 -23.38 9.69
N ASP A 9 6.38 -22.22 9.43
CA ASP A 9 5.82 -21.89 8.12
C ASP A 9 6.90 -21.31 7.20
N GLU A 10 7.75 -20.44 7.74
CA GLU A 10 8.77 -19.72 6.97
C GLU A 10 9.97 -19.31 7.85
N THR A 11 11.18 -19.43 7.30
CA THR A 11 12.38 -18.80 7.86
C THR A 11 12.58 -17.47 7.16
N LEU A 12 12.44 -16.37 7.91
CA LEU A 12 12.58 -15.03 7.36
C LEU A 12 14.05 -14.68 7.19
N LEU A 13 14.85 -14.76 8.25
CA LEU A 13 16.28 -14.42 8.21
C LEU A 13 17.14 -15.63 8.58
N GLU A 14 18.14 -15.90 7.76
CA GLU A 14 19.17 -16.92 7.97
C GLU A 14 20.55 -16.31 7.76
N TYR A 15 21.48 -16.58 8.68
CA TYR A 15 22.89 -16.15 8.57
C TYR A 15 23.80 -17.36 8.76
N ASP A 16 24.11 -17.70 10.02
CA ASP A 16 24.80 -18.95 10.42
C ASP A 16 23.82 -19.99 10.98
N GLY A 17 22.58 -19.95 10.45
CA GLY A 17 21.40 -20.65 10.97
C GLY A 17 20.21 -19.69 11.12
N PRO A 18 18.99 -20.21 11.35
CA PRO A 18 17.78 -19.40 11.39
C PRO A 18 17.86 -18.37 12.53
N GLN A 19 17.52 -17.12 12.23
CA GLN A 19 17.53 -16.01 13.20
C GLN A 19 16.12 -15.51 13.48
N ILE A 20 15.29 -15.43 12.44
CA ILE A 20 13.90 -15.02 12.55
C ILE A 20 13.06 -16.01 11.78
N ILE A 21 12.04 -16.56 12.44
CA ILE A 21 11.12 -17.53 11.83
C ILE A 21 9.68 -17.17 12.16
N VAL A 22 8.78 -17.52 11.25
CA VAL A 22 7.33 -17.45 11.45
C VAL A 22 6.80 -18.87 11.55
N GLY A 23 5.95 -19.09 12.55
CA GLY A 23 5.30 -20.38 12.72
C GLY A 23 3.89 -20.25 13.26
N LYS A 24 3.15 -21.35 13.20
CA LYS A 24 1.77 -21.44 13.67
C LYS A 24 1.59 -22.56 14.68
N ASP A 25 0.79 -22.30 15.71
CA ASP A 25 0.39 -23.35 16.64
C ASP A 25 -0.77 -24.20 16.09
N PHE A 26 -1.20 -25.18 16.89
CA PHE A 26 -2.32 -26.07 16.55
C PHE A 26 -3.64 -25.33 16.28
N TYR A 27 -3.80 -24.12 16.79
CA TYR A 27 -5.00 -23.29 16.61
C TYR A 27 -4.85 -22.29 15.46
N ASN A 28 -3.83 -22.45 14.61
CA ASN A 28 -3.50 -21.55 13.51
C ASN A 28 -3.16 -20.12 13.98
N ALA A 29 -2.74 -19.96 15.24
CA ALA A 29 -2.26 -18.67 15.73
C ALA A 29 -0.81 -18.47 15.32
N SER A 30 -0.52 -17.33 14.67
CA SER A 30 0.82 -16.97 14.24
C SER A 30 1.72 -16.57 15.40
N PHE A 31 2.99 -16.96 15.30
CA PHE A 31 4.08 -16.59 16.18
C PHE A 31 5.23 -16.04 15.35
N LEU A 32 5.76 -14.91 15.78
CA LEU A 32 7.02 -14.38 15.30
C LEU A 32 8.09 -14.79 16.30
N CYS A 33 9.14 -15.45 15.83
CA CYS A 33 10.14 -16.07 16.68
C CYS A 33 11.52 -15.56 16.34
N VAL A 34 12.29 -15.21 17.37
CA VAL A 34 13.67 -14.71 17.26
C VAL A 34 14.63 -15.63 17.98
N ALA A 35 15.81 -15.87 17.40
CA ALA A 35 16.88 -16.60 18.03
C ALA A 35 17.38 -15.82 19.27
N ILE A 36 17.54 -16.51 20.38
CA ILE A 36 18.08 -15.94 21.61
C ILE A 36 19.61 -16.03 21.53
N PRO A 37 20.34 -14.93 21.75
CA PRO A 37 21.79 -14.97 21.84
C PRO A 37 22.18 -15.70 23.14
N ASP A 38 22.44 -17.01 23.04
CA ASP A 38 22.95 -17.84 24.13
C ASP A 38 24.30 -18.45 23.73
N ALA A 39 25.34 -18.14 24.50
CA ALA A 39 26.69 -18.67 24.28
C ALA A 39 26.83 -20.18 24.54
N LYS A 40 25.83 -20.83 25.14
CA LYS A 40 25.88 -22.24 25.55
C LYS A 40 24.95 -23.17 24.78
N ASP A 41 23.91 -22.65 24.13
CA ASP A 41 22.88 -23.47 23.50
C ASP A 41 22.36 -22.79 22.23
N ALA A 42 23.09 -22.98 21.13
CA ALA A 42 22.70 -22.50 19.81
C ALA A 42 21.32 -23.08 19.43
N GLY A 43 20.49 -22.29 18.75
CA GLY A 43 19.18 -22.74 18.28
C GLY A 43 18.03 -22.60 19.29
N ARG A 44 18.16 -21.81 20.36
CA ARG A 44 17.02 -21.44 21.21
C ARG A 44 16.27 -20.26 20.63
N PHE A 45 14.94 -20.33 20.62
CA PHE A 45 14.07 -19.29 20.10
C PHE A 45 13.07 -18.79 21.14
N LEU A 46 12.85 -17.48 21.12
CA LEU A 46 11.74 -16.81 21.76
C LEU A 46 10.65 -16.54 20.73
N GLY A 47 9.51 -17.20 20.87
CA GLY A 47 8.31 -16.94 20.08
C GLY A 47 7.34 -16.02 20.79
N ALA A 48 6.87 -14.98 20.12
CA ALA A 48 5.77 -14.13 20.58
C ALA A 48 4.56 -14.31 19.68
N ARG A 49 3.38 -14.52 20.27
CA ARG A 49 2.13 -14.56 19.49
C ARG A 49 1.88 -13.20 18.85
N ILE A 50 1.69 -13.19 17.54
CA ILE A 50 1.46 -12.00 16.72
C ILE A 50 0.16 -12.15 15.92
N GLY A 51 -0.60 -11.05 15.77
CA GLY A 51 -1.77 -11.04 14.89
C GLY A 51 -1.35 -10.84 13.43
N GLU A 52 -2.17 -11.30 12.48
CA GLU A 52 -1.87 -11.17 11.04
C GLU A 52 -1.61 -9.72 10.61
N GLU A 53 -2.37 -8.76 11.13
CA GLU A 53 -2.17 -7.32 10.87
C GLU A 53 -0.77 -6.84 11.30
N HIS A 54 -0.34 -7.15 12.53
CA HIS A 54 0.98 -6.74 13.04
C HIS A 54 2.12 -7.48 12.33
N LEU A 55 1.91 -8.75 11.97
CA LEU A 55 2.88 -9.50 11.18
C LEU A 55 3.05 -8.85 9.80
N GLY A 56 1.95 -8.47 9.14
CA GLY A 56 1.99 -7.73 7.88
C GLY A 56 2.68 -6.37 8.01
N GLN A 57 2.45 -5.63 9.10
CA GLN A 57 3.15 -4.37 9.37
C GLN A 57 4.66 -4.58 9.56
N PHE A 58 5.08 -5.64 10.24
CA PHE A 58 6.51 -5.97 10.41
C PHE A 58 7.15 -6.32 9.07
N LEU A 59 6.53 -7.21 8.30
CA LEU A 59 7.00 -7.64 6.97
C LEU A 59 7.01 -6.49 5.93
N THR A 60 6.24 -5.43 6.17
CA THR A 60 6.24 -4.21 5.32
C THR A 60 7.07 -3.06 5.91
N GLY A 61 7.87 -3.32 6.94
CA GLY A 61 8.76 -2.32 7.55
C GLY A 61 8.04 -1.19 8.30
N ARG A 62 6.73 -1.28 8.53
CA ARG A 62 5.96 -0.25 9.27
C ARG A 62 6.25 -0.28 10.77
N ILE A 63 6.62 -1.45 11.32
CA ILE A 63 7.03 -1.62 12.71
C ILE A 63 8.35 -2.39 12.79
N ASP A 64 9.13 -2.16 13.84
CA ASP A 64 10.37 -2.89 14.09
C ASP A 64 10.11 -4.26 14.76
N LEU A 65 11.09 -5.15 14.71
CA LEU A 65 11.01 -6.49 15.30
C LEU A 65 10.74 -6.43 16.80
N HIS A 66 11.38 -5.50 17.52
CA HIS A 66 11.16 -5.32 18.96
C HIS A 66 9.67 -5.03 19.24
N TYR A 67 9.06 -4.07 18.54
CA TYR A 67 7.64 -3.75 18.69
C TYR A 67 6.75 -4.90 18.24
N ALA A 68 7.07 -5.59 17.16
CA ALA A 68 6.32 -6.76 16.69
C ALA A 68 6.22 -7.86 17.78
N LEU A 69 7.30 -8.07 18.55
CA LEU A 69 7.34 -9.04 19.65
C LEU A 69 6.64 -8.54 20.93
N THR A 70 6.60 -7.23 21.17
CA THR A 70 6.19 -6.64 22.46
C THR A 70 4.87 -5.88 22.46
N SER A 71 4.31 -5.57 21.28
CA SER A 71 3.10 -4.73 21.09
C SER A 71 1.82 -5.29 21.75
N ASN A 72 1.78 -6.59 22.02
CA ASN A 72 0.63 -7.22 22.63
C ASN A 72 0.54 -6.85 24.13
N ARG A 73 -0.59 -6.26 24.57
CA ARG A 73 -0.82 -5.86 25.98
C ARG A 73 -0.68 -7.00 26.99
N LYS A 74 -0.90 -8.25 26.55
CA LYS A 74 -0.68 -9.47 27.34
C LYS A 74 0.11 -10.45 26.50
N PRO A 75 1.43 -10.22 26.36
CA PRO A 75 2.22 -11.00 25.43
C PRO A 75 2.33 -12.43 25.95
N LYS A 76 2.18 -13.39 25.03
CA LYS A 76 2.31 -14.82 25.32
C LYS A 76 3.58 -15.30 24.66
N PHE A 77 4.59 -15.51 25.47
CA PHE A 77 5.88 -15.97 25.02
C PHE A 77 6.02 -17.48 25.10
N VAL A 78 6.73 -18.04 24.15
CA VAL A 78 7.07 -19.45 24.08
C VAL A 78 8.56 -19.61 23.84
N LEU A 79 9.14 -20.65 24.41
CA LEU A 79 10.53 -21.04 24.20
C LEU A 79 10.58 -22.41 23.55
N PHE A 80 11.44 -22.57 22.55
CA PHE A 80 11.69 -23.85 21.90
C PHE A 80 13.12 -23.88 21.36
N SER A 81 13.56 -25.09 21.03
CA SER A 81 14.82 -25.32 20.33
C SER A 81 14.53 -25.65 18.87
N TYR A 82 15.28 -25.06 17.95
CA TYR A 82 15.15 -25.23 16.52
C TYR A 82 16.50 -25.04 15.82
N PHE A 83 16.82 -25.94 14.89
CA PHE A 83 18.10 -25.98 14.19
C PHE A 83 17.97 -25.92 12.66
N GLY A 84 16.80 -25.58 12.11
CA GLY A 84 16.60 -25.39 10.67
C GLY A 84 16.10 -26.59 9.87
N HIS A 85 16.23 -27.82 10.38
CA HIS A 85 15.89 -29.04 9.61
C HIS A 85 14.49 -29.60 9.86
N GLU A 86 13.82 -29.14 10.92
CA GLU A 86 12.51 -29.66 11.34
C GLU A 86 11.38 -28.75 10.83
N SER A 87 10.22 -29.31 10.49
CA SER A 87 9.04 -28.51 10.19
C SER A 87 8.21 -28.19 11.44
N VAL A 88 8.48 -28.87 12.55
CA VAL A 88 7.71 -28.73 13.79
C VAL A 88 8.66 -28.70 14.98
N ALA A 89 8.52 -27.69 15.85
CA ALA A 89 9.25 -27.60 17.11
C ALA A 89 8.30 -27.70 18.30
N ARG A 90 8.74 -28.32 19.39
CA ARG A 90 7.95 -28.37 20.64
C ARG A 90 8.32 -27.19 21.52
N PHE A 91 7.33 -26.40 21.91
CA PHE A 91 7.51 -25.22 22.73
C PHE A 91 7.01 -25.39 24.17
N ARG A 92 7.55 -24.54 25.05
CA ARG A 92 7.08 -24.35 26.43
C ARG A 92 6.66 -22.90 26.61
N ARG A 93 5.60 -22.66 27.37
CA ARG A 93 5.16 -21.29 27.68
C ARG A 93 6.14 -20.66 28.66
N TYR A 94 6.58 -19.44 28.36
CA TYR A 94 7.37 -18.62 29.25
C TYR A 94 6.42 -17.68 30.03
N LYS A 95 6.62 -17.60 31.34
CA LYS A 95 5.73 -16.85 32.26
C LYS A 95 6.45 -15.80 33.08
N ASP A 96 7.78 -15.87 33.15
CA ASP A 96 8.59 -14.95 33.92
C ASP A 96 8.76 -13.63 33.14
N PRO A 97 9.20 -12.55 33.81
CA PRO A 97 9.59 -11.33 33.12
C PRO A 97 10.70 -11.64 32.11
N LEU A 98 10.51 -11.22 30.85
CA LEU A 98 11.53 -11.41 29.82
C LEU A 98 12.80 -10.65 30.16
N PRO A 99 13.98 -11.30 30.08
CA PRO A 99 15.24 -10.60 30.09
C PRO A 99 15.33 -9.67 28.87
N ASN A 100 15.73 -8.42 29.08
CA ASN A 100 15.88 -7.46 27.99
C ASN A 100 16.89 -7.94 26.93
N GLU A 101 17.91 -8.71 27.35
CA GLU A 101 18.94 -9.32 26.48
C GLU A 101 18.40 -10.35 25.49
N TRP A 102 17.18 -10.89 25.70
CA TRP A 102 16.55 -11.83 24.77
C TRP A 102 15.72 -11.12 23.70
N LEU A 103 15.44 -9.84 23.90
CA LEU A 103 14.72 -9.03 22.92
C LEU A 103 15.74 -8.39 21.97
N PRO A 104 15.42 -8.34 20.67
CA PRO A 104 16.26 -7.63 19.72
C PRO A 104 16.26 -6.15 20.04
N ASP A 105 17.37 -5.47 19.74
CA ASP A 105 17.43 -4.03 19.84
C ASP A 105 16.38 -3.36 18.96
N ARG A 106 15.96 -2.16 19.37
CA ARG A 106 15.04 -1.34 18.59
C ARG A 106 15.70 -0.90 17.28
N GLY A 107 14.89 -0.77 16.23
CA GLY A 107 15.34 -0.27 14.92
C GLY A 107 15.65 -1.34 13.88
N PHE A 108 15.46 -2.63 14.19
CA PHE A 108 15.46 -3.67 13.16
C PHE A 108 14.13 -3.65 12.39
N PHE A 109 14.16 -3.12 11.16
CA PHE A 109 13.05 -3.15 10.22
C PHE A 109 13.31 -4.19 9.13
N TRP A 110 12.31 -5.04 8.85
CA TRP A 110 12.43 -6.12 7.88
C TRP A 110 12.89 -5.63 6.50
N GLU A 111 12.18 -4.64 5.94
CA GLU A 111 12.43 -4.12 4.58
C GLU A 111 13.77 -3.38 4.46
N ALA A 112 14.17 -2.61 5.47
CA ALA A 112 15.41 -1.83 5.44
C ALA A 112 16.68 -2.71 5.53
N THR A 113 16.57 -3.87 6.17
CA THR A 113 17.74 -4.74 6.47
C THR A 113 17.98 -5.78 5.38
N HIS A 114 16.94 -6.24 4.69
CA HIS A 114 17.06 -7.31 3.69
C HIS A 114 17.00 -6.80 2.25
N GLY A 115 16.94 -5.47 2.07
CA GLY A 115 16.92 -4.79 0.78
C GLY A 115 16.22 -5.62 -0.28
N TYR A 116 14.89 -5.73 -0.22
CA TYR A 116 14.07 -6.59 -1.08
C TYR A 116 14.61 -6.62 -2.53
N GLN A 117 15.46 -7.62 -2.83
CA GLN A 117 15.90 -7.94 -4.17
C GLN A 117 14.89 -8.92 -4.75
N THR A 118 13.65 -8.49 -4.90
CA THR A 118 12.81 -9.09 -5.93
C THR A 118 13.06 -8.29 -7.20
N GLU A 119 13.41 -9.00 -8.27
CA GLU A 119 13.49 -8.52 -9.65
C GLU A 119 12.12 -8.05 -10.21
N HIS A 120 11.31 -7.34 -9.41
CA HIS A 120 10.25 -6.51 -9.95
C HIS A 120 10.90 -5.24 -10.48
N ALA A 121 11.38 -5.33 -11.71
CA ALA A 121 12.01 -4.28 -12.51
C ALA A 121 11.18 -2.99 -12.70
N ALA A 122 10.05 -2.83 -12.02
CA ALA A 122 9.08 -1.77 -12.27
C ALA A 122 9.06 -0.66 -11.20
N SER A 123 9.79 -0.76 -10.09
CA SER A 123 9.78 0.30 -9.06
C SER A 123 11.07 1.10 -9.05
N GLN A 124 10.96 2.41 -9.29
CA GLN A 124 12.10 3.33 -9.34
C GLN A 124 11.89 4.52 -8.41
N SER A 125 13.00 5.21 -8.12
CA SER A 125 12.99 6.44 -7.35
C SER A 125 12.62 7.62 -8.25
N VAL A 126 11.54 8.29 -7.89
CA VAL A 126 11.06 9.51 -8.52
C VAL A 126 11.30 10.69 -7.59
N SER A 127 11.72 11.83 -8.13
CA SER A 127 11.88 13.06 -7.36
C SER A 127 10.71 14.02 -7.53
N VAL A 128 10.28 14.57 -6.40
CA VAL A 128 9.36 15.70 -6.31
C VAL A 128 10.10 16.84 -5.62
N ALA A 129 10.25 17.97 -6.31
CA ALA A 129 10.71 19.20 -5.70
C ALA A 129 9.68 19.66 -4.68
N ILE A 130 10.17 20.06 -3.51
CA ILE A 130 9.36 20.73 -2.49
C ILE A 130 9.87 22.16 -2.38
N ASP A 131 8.99 23.11 -2.67
CA ASP A 131 9.32 24.54 -2.65
C ASP A 131 8.28 25.35 -1.89
N GLY A 132 8.65 26.60 -1.56
CA GLY A 132 7.93 27.42 -0.60
C GLY A 132 8.16 26.97 0.85
N ARG A 133 7.28 27.43 1.75
CA ARG A 133 7.29 27.01 3.15
C ARG A 133 6.29 25.88 3.34
N TRP A 134 6.78 24.65 3.31
CA TRP A 134 6.02 23.52 3.84
C TRP A 134 6.05 23.57 5.35
N ASP A 135 4.87 23.58 5.97
CA ASP A 135 4.70 23.36 7.40
C ASP A 135 4.54 21.85 7.71
N ILE A 136 4.23 21.54 8.96
CA ILE A 136 4.09 20.14 9.39
C ILE A 136 2.82 19.52 8.78
N GLU A 137 1.81 20.34 8.51
CA GLU A 137 0.57 19.97 7.85
C GLU A 137 0.84 19.57 6.40
N ASP A 138 1.60 20.36 5.64
CA ASP A 138 1.97 20.03 4.25
C ASP A 138 2.74 18.70 4.15
N LEU A 139 3.69 18.46 5.07
CA LEU A 139 4.46 17.21 5.14
C LEU A 139 3.59 16.00 5.49
N ALA A 140 2.50 16.21 6.23
CA ALA A 140 1.56 15.17 6.58
C ALA A 140 0.50 14.94 5.49
N GLU A 141 0.07 16.01 4.81
CA GLU A 141 -1.02 16.02 3.83
C GLU A 141 -0.55 15.51 2.48
N TYR A 142 0.59 15.97 1.96
CA TYR A 142 1.07 15.60 0.63
C TYR A 142 1.13 14.07 0.39
N PRO A 143 1.74 13.26 1.30
CA PRO A 143 1.73 11.81 1.12
C PRO A 143 0.33 11.20 1.08
N GLN A 144 -0.63 11.77 1.82
CA GLN A 144 -2.01 11.28 1.87
C GLN A 144 -2.77 11.59 0.57
N VAL A 145 -2.65 12.82 0.07
CA VAL A 145 -3.30 13.23 -1.19
C VAL A 145 -2.65 12.58 -2.41
N LEU A 146 -1.38 12.18 -2.32
CA LEU A 146 -0.70 11.38 -3.35
C LEU A 146 -1.15 9.90 -3.32
N ALA A 147 -1.28 9.30 -2.14
CA ALA A 147 -1.51 7.87 -1.98
C ALA A 147 -2.82 7.40 -2.63
N ALA A 148 -3.90 8.18 -2.52
CA ALA A 148 -5.21 7.80 -3.03
C ALA A 148 -5.28 7.73 -4.56
N PRO A 149 -4.95 8.78 -5.34
CA PRO A 149 -4.95 8.69 -6.80
C PRO A 149 -3.92 7.67 -7.30
N TYR A 150 -2.77 7.54 -6.65
CA TYR A 150 -1.80 6.48 -6.95
C TYR A 150 -2.40 5.08 -6.80
N ALA A 151 -3.05 4.78 -5.68
CA ALA A 151 -3.64 3.47 -5.43
C ALA A 151 -4.75 3.11 -6.42
N PHE A 152 -5.57 4.08 -6.80
CA PHE A 152 -6.60 3.89 -7.81
C PHE A 152 -6.00 3.58 -9.18
N LEU A 153 -5.04 4.39 -9.62
CA LEU A 153 -4.41 4.20 -10.91
C LEU A 153 -3.62 2.88 -10.96
N HIS A 154 -2.93 2.52 -9.87
CA HIS A 154 -2.28 1.22 -9.71
C HIS A 154 -3.27 0.07 -9.90
N ALA A 155 -4.39 0.09 -9.18
CA ALA A 155 -5.41 -0.95 -9.25
C ALA A 155 -6.01 -1.08 -10.66
N VAL A 156 -6.30 0.04 -11.33
CA VAL A 156 -6.85 0.04 -12.70
C VAL A 156 -5.81 -0.41 -13.74
N MET A 157 -4.55 0.02 -13.61
CA MET A 157 -3.47 -0.32 -14.54
C MET A 157 -3.02 -1.76 -14.41
N ARG A 158 -2.90 -2.28 -13.19
CA ARG A 158 -2.52 -3.69 -12.97
C ARG A 158 -3.67 -4.64 -13.27
N GLY A 159 -4.91 -4.17 -13.19
CA GLY A 159 -6.08 -5.04 -13.37
C GLY A 159 -6.00 -6.24 -12.42
N VAL A 160 -6.77 -7.28 -12.69
CA VAL A 160 -6.74 -8.52 -11.91
C VAL A 160 -5.39 -9.23 -12.15
N SER A 161 -4.36 -8.87 -11.38
CA SER A 161 -3.22 -9.78 -11.23
C SER A 161 -3.75 -11.03 -10.51
N GLU A 162 -3.41 -12.22 -11.02
CA GLU A 162 -3.90 -13.52 -10.51
C GLU A 162 -3.67 -13.72 -9.01
N HIS A 163 -2.81 -12.91 -8.40
CA HIS A 163 -2.42 -12.96 -6.99
C HIS A 163 -3.32 -12.13 -6.08
N VAL A 164 -4.18 -11.26 -6.63
CA VAL A 164 -5.12 -10.44 -5.84
C VAL A 164 -6.54 -10.58 -6.41
N ALA A 165 -7.08 -11.80 -6.32
CA ALA A 165 -8.47 -12.12 -6.64
C ALA A 165 -9.54 -11.27 -5.88
N GLY A 166 -9.13 -10.32 -5.04
CA GLY A 166 -10.00 -9.39 -4.32
C GLY A 166 -10.13 -7.99 -4.94
N VAL A 167 -9.29 -7.55 -5.89
CA VAL A 167 -9.37 -6.14 -6.37
C VAL A 167 -10.64 -5.91 -7.19
N ALA A 168 -10.96 -6.75 -8.18
CA ALA A 168 -12.20 -6.62 -8.95
C ALA A 168 -13.45 -6.68 -8.04
N ASP A 169 -13.39 -7.52 -7.01
CA ASP A 169 -14.42 -7.62 -5.98
C ASP A 169 -14.63 -6.30 -5.23
N MET A 170 -13.55 -5.56 -4.91
CA MET A 170 -13.64 -4.24 -4.29
C MET A 170 -14.35 -3.23 -5.20
N PHE A 171 -14.11 -3.23 -6.52
CA PHE A 171 -14.78 -2.29 -7.43
C PHE A 171 -16.30 -2.54 -7.53
N GLN A 172 -16.73 -3.80 -7.36
CA GLN A 172 -18.14 -4.20 -7.53
C GLN A 172 -18.94 -4.25 -6.22
N ARG A 173 -18.30 -4.63 -5.10
CA ARG A 173 -18.99 -4.83 -3.80
C ARG A 173 -19.13 -3.57 -2.97
N TYR A 174 -18.36 -2.53 -3.25
CA TYR A 174 -18.48 -1.30 -2.48
C TYR A 174 -19.88 -0.71 -2.69
N PRO A 175 -20.65 -0.43 -1.63
CA PRO A 175 -22.07 -0.06 -1.78
C PRO A 175 -22.28 1.34 -2.40
N TRP A 176 -21.20 2.10 -2.66
CA TRP A 176 -21.20 3.45 -3.27
C TRP A 176 -22.31 4.40 -2.79
N ARG A 177 -22.78 4.24 -1.53
CA ARG A 177 -23.91 4.97 -0.93
C ARG A 177 -23.49 6.27 -0.22
N GLY A 178 -22.23 6.69 -0.32
CA GLY A 178 -21.77 7.95 0.29
C GLY A 178 -20.24 8.11 0.41
N GLY A 179 -19.80 9.22 1.00
CA GLY A 179 -18.37 9.59 1.10
C GLY A 179 -17.52 8.68 1.99
N TYR A 180 -18.10 8.11 3.06
CA TYR A 180 -17.38 7.16 3.94
C TYR A 180 -16.98 5.88 3.21
N SER A 181 -17.83 5.40 2.29
CA SER A 181 -17.53 4.25 1.44
C SER A 181 -16.34 4.52 0.53
N THR A 182 -16.18 5.76 0.06
CA THR A 182 -15.04 6.15 -0.77
C THR A 182 -13.73 6.14 0.02
N VAL A 183 -13.69 6.64 1.27
CA VAL A 183 -12.44 6.66 2.05
C VAL A 183 -11.90 5.25 2.28
N ASN A 184 -12.77 4.33 2.71
CA ASN A 184 -12.36 2.93 2.94
C ASN A 184 -11.91 2.26 1.64
N PHE A 185 -12.60 2.51 0.53
CA PHE A 185 -12.21 1.95 -0.77
C PHE A 185 -10.77 2.29 -1.14
N TYR A 186 -10.37 3.56 -1.08
CA TYR A 186 -9.00 3.95 -1.44
C TYR A 186 -7.95 3.45 -0.45
N ARG A 187 -8.28 3.35 0.84
CA ARG A 187 -7.39 2.73 1.83
C ARG A 187 -7.18 1.25 1.52
N ASP A 188 -8.27 0.53 1.28
CA ASP A 188 -8.23 -0.90 0.98
C ASP A 188 -7.47 -1.17 -0.33
N LEU A 189 -7.63 -0.30 -1.35
CA LEU A 189 -6.80 -0.34 -2.56
C LEU A 189 -5.31 -0.16 -2.24
N TYR A 190 -4.97 0.83 -1.41
CA TYR A 190 -3.58 1.11 -1.06
C TYR A 190 -2.92 -0.03 -0.28
N ASP A 191 -3.66 -0.64 0.65
CA ASP A 191 -3.17 -1.79 1.42
C ASP A 191 -3.04 -3.05 0.55
N ALA A 192 -3.85 -3.19 -0.51
CA ALA A 192 -3.75 -4.26 -1.49
C ALA A 192 -2.54 -4.13 -2.44
N ILE A 193 -1.88 -2.97 -2.52
CA ILE A 193 -0.69 -2.79 -3.36
C ILE A 193 0.47 -3.65 -2.80
N PRO A 194 1.11 -4.50 -3.62
CA PRO A 194 2.31 -5.22 -3.22
C PRO A 194 3.40 -4.28 -2.70
N ALA A 195 4.08 -4.65 -1.61
CA ALA A 195 5.10 -3.81 -0.99
C ALA A 195 6.18 -3.25 -1.96
N PRO A 196 6.66 -4.01 -2.98
CA PRO A 196 7.60 -3.49 -3.95
C PRO A 196 7.05 -2.31 -4.78
N GLU A 197 5.77 -2.34 -5.10
CA GLU A 197 5.08 -1.35 -5.96
C GLU A 197 4.36 -0.25 -5.16
N ARG A 198 4.35 -0.34 -3.83
CA ARG A 198 3.71 0.67 -2.98
C ARG A 198 4.53 1.95 -2.98
N VAL A 199 3.87 3.10 -3.11
CA VAL A 199 4.54 4.40 -2.99
C VAL A 199 5.04 4.60 -1.56
N VAL A 200 6.35 4.79 -1.40
CA VAL A 200 6.98 5.09 -0.11
C VAL A 200 7.96 6.24 -0.25
N VAL A 201 8.07 7.06 0.79
CA VAL A 201 9.10 8.09 0.86
C VAL A 201 10.44 7.42 1.17
N SER A 202 11.36 7.44 0.22
CA SER A 202 12.71 6.87 0.39
C SER A 202 13.70 7.90 0.95
N LYS A 203 13.52 9.18 0.62
CA LYS A 203 14.39 10.26 1.09
C LYS A 203 13.64 11.58 1.16
N ILE A 204 13.96 12.38 2.17
CA ILE A 204 13.57 13.79 2.24
C ILE A 204 14.83 14.62 2.43
N LYS A 205 15.06 15.58 1.54
CA LYS A 205 16.05 16.64 1.72
C LYS A 205 15.32 17.97 1.79
N TYR A 206 15.13 18.47 3.01
CA TYR A 206 14.50 19.77 3.23
C TYR A 206 15.55 20.87 3.24
N ALA A 207 15.56 21.71 2.20
CA ALA A 207 16.34 22.95 2.13
C ALA A 207 15.78 23.77 0.97
N SER A 208 14.78 24.64 1.18
CA SER A 208 14.06 25.31 0.07
C SER A 208 15.02 25.91 -0.99
N PRO A 209 14.99 25.41 -2.24
CA PRO A 209 14.17 24.31 -2.75
C PRO A 209 14.69 22.90 -2.35
N GLY A 210 13.85 22.13 -1.65
CA GLY A 210 14.16 20.77 -1.21
C GLY A 210 13.66 19.70 -2.19
N LYS A 211 13.81 18.43 -1.84
CA LYS A 211 13.22 17.31 -2.59
C LYS A 211 12.72 16.18 -1.70
N ILE A 212 11.65 15.53 -2.13
CA ILE A 212 11.19 14.22 -1.66
C ILE A 212 11.49 13.21 -2.77
N GLU A 213 12.16 12.11 -2.42
CA GLU A 213 12.32 10.96 -3.29
C GLU A 213 11.30 9.90 -2.88
N LEU A 214 10.56 9.39 -3.87
CA LEU A 214 9.52 8.40 -3.73
C LEU A 214 9.95 7.14 -4.45
N ARG A 215 9.90 5.98 -3.80
CA ARG A 215 9.93 4.69 -4.51
C ARG A 215 8.50 4.29 -4.83
N ALA A 216 8.21 4.05 -6.10
CA ALA A 216 6.88 3.67 -6.58
C ALA A 216 6.99 2.90 -7.90
N ALA A 217 5.90 2.24 -8.33
CA ALA A 217 5.80 1.65 -9.66
C ALA A 217 5.89 2.75 -10.73
N THR A 218 6.92 2.68 -11.58
CA THR A 218 7.33 3.70 -12.55
C THR A 218 6.20 4.08 -13.50
N ASP A 219 5.57 3.11 -14.13
CA ASP A 219 4.50 3.35 -15.10
C ASP A 219 3.27 4.01 -14.48
N VAL A 220 2.94 3.62 -13.23
CA VAL A 220 1.82 4.20 -12.48
C VAL A 220 2.12 5.65 -12.09
N ILE A 221 3.29 5.91 -11.49
CA ILE A 221 3.62 7.27 -11.03
C ILE A 221 3.83 8.23 -12.21
N GLU A 222 4.36 7.76 -13.34
CA GLU A 222 4.46 8.55 -14.56
C GLU A 222 3.10 8.86 -15.17
N ALA A 223 2.19 7.88 -15.22
CA ALA A 223 0.83 8.09 -15.70
C ALA A 223 0.11 9.14 -14.82
N LEU A 224 0.22 9.03 -13.50
CA LEU A 224 -0.35 10.00 -12.57
C LEU A 224 0.20 11.42 -12.82
N HIS A 225 1.51 11.57 -13.03
CA HIS A 225 2.10 12.88 -13.34
C HIS A 225 1.68 13.44 -14.69
N ARG A 226 1.48 12.59 -15.72
CA ARG A 226 0.92 13.03 -17.00
C ARG A 226 -0.49 13.59 -16.82
N GLU A 227 -1.33 12.91 -16.02
CA GLU A 227 -2.68 13.39 -15.70
C GLU A 227 -2.64 14.72 -14.95
N ILE A 228 -1.79 14.87 -13.93
CA ILE A 228 -1.64 16.13 -13.18
C ILE A 228 -1.18 17.28 -14.08
N ALA A 229 -0.26 17.01 -15.03
CA ALA A 229 0.28 18.03 -15.93
C ALA A 229 -0.77 18.61 -16.89
N THR A 230 -1.80 17.82 -17.25
CA THR A 230 -2.92 18.25 -18.09
C THR A 230 -4.15 18.67 -17.29
N PHE A 231 -4.15 18.44 -15.97
CA PHE A 231 -5.27 18.70 -15.08
C PHE A 231 -5.49 20.19 -14.81
N GLY A 232 -6.76 20.57 -14.61
CA GLY A 232 -7.13 21.90 -14.11
C GLY A 232 -7.53 22.91 -15.19
N ASP A 233 -7.76 22.46 -16.42
CA ASP A 233 -8.35 23.28 -17.47
C ASP A 233 -9.87 23.52 -17.24
N SER A 234 -10.41 24.56 -17.87
CA SER A 234 -11.84 24.88 -17.71
C SER A 234 -12.78 23.84 -18.36
N LYS A 235 -12.26 23.00 -19.26
CA LYS A 235 -13.04 22.00 -20.00
C LYS A 235 -13.32 20.78 -19.12
N SER A 236 -12.30 20.19 -18.51
CA SER A 236 -12.40 19.05 -17.60
C SER A 236 -13.33 19.36 -16.43
N TYR A 237 -13.24 20.57 -15.87
CA TYR A 237 -14.14 21.02 -14.79
C TYR A 237 -15.61 21.07 -15.23
N LYS A 238 -15.91 21.57 -16.44
CA LYS A 238 -17.27 21.62 -16.98
C LYS A 238 -17.82 20.21 -17.24
N LEU A 239 -17.01 19.31 -17.80
CA LEU A 239 -17.38 17.91 -18.02
C LEU A 239 -17.67 17.19 -16.69
N TYR A 240 -16.82 17.40 -15.69
CA TYR A 240 -17.04 16.91 -14.33
C TYR A 240 -18.35 17.41 -13.73
N GLN A 241 -18.60 18.72 -13.79
CA GLN A 241 -19.81 19.36 -13.28
C GLN A 241 -21.06 18.78 -13.95
N GLU A 242 -21.03 18.63 -15.27
CA GLU A 242 -22.15 18.12 -16.05
C GLU A 242 -22.44 16.65 -15.74
N LEU A 243 -21.43 15.79 -15.74
CA LEU A 243 -21.58 14.38 -15.37
C LEU A 243 -22.16 14.25 -13.95
N ARG A 244 -21.58 14.97 -12.98
CA ARG A 244 -22.07 14.97 -11.59
C ARG A 244 -23.53 15.43 -11.49
N ARG A 245 -23.89 16.51 -12.20
CA ARG A 245 -25.25 17.06 -12.22
C ARG A 245 -26.24 16.05 -12.77
N GLN A 246 -25.91 15.41 -13.89
CA GLN A 246 -26.77 14.45 -14.59
C GLN A 246 -26.92 13.13 -13.80
N MET A 247 -25.86 12.68 -13.12
CA MET A 247 -25.96 11.56 -12.18
C MET A 247 -26.81 11.91 -10.96
N SER A 248 -26.71 13.13 -10.44
CA SER A 248 -27.50 13.58 -9.30
C SER A 248 -28.98 13.72 -9.65
N SER A 249 -29.32 14.30 -10.81
CA SER A 249 -30.72 14.50 -11.23
C SER A 249 -31.47 13.20 -11.51
N ARG A 250 -30.74 12.13 -11.81
CA ARG A 250 -31.26 10.77 -12.00
C ARG A 250 -31.13 9.89 -10.74
N GLU A 251 -30.72 10.48 -9.62
CA GLU A 251 -30.51 9.79 -8.34
C GLU A 251 -29.51 8.62 -8.40
N LEU A 252 -28.61 8.62 -9.40
CA LEU A 252 -27.66 7.53 -9.63
C LEU A 252 -26.54 7.53 -8.59
N LEU A 253 -26.18 8.68 -8.03
CA LEU A 253 -25.10 8.82 -7.05
C LEU A 253 -25.35 7.97 -5.78
N GLY A 254 -26.61 7.72 -5.41
CA GLY A 254 -26.97 6.96 -4.21
C GLY A 254 -27.16 5.45 -4.44
N ARG A 255 -27.23 4.98 -5.69
CA ARG A 255 -27.54 3.57 -6.02
C ARG A 255 -26.38 2.60 -5.74
N THR A 256 -26.65 1.39 -5.27
CA THR A 256 -25.62 0.33 -5.21
C THR A 256 -25.31 -0.23 -6.59
N SER A 257 -24.36 -1.17 -6.67
CA SER A 257 -24.07 -1.93 -7.89
C SER A 257 -25.29 -2.73 -8.37
N GLU A 258 -26.08 -3.29 -7.46
CA GLU A 258 -27.31 -4.02 -7.79
C GLU A 258 -28.45 -3.11 -8.27
N GLU A 259 -28.46 -1.85 -7.83
CA GLU A 259 -29.45 -0.83 -8.18
C GLU A 259 -29.03 -0.01 -9.42
N ALA A 260 -27.85 -0.27 -9.98
CA ALA A 260 -27.22 0.52 -11.03
C ALA A 260 -27.81 0.34 -12.44
N ALA A 261 -28.86 -0.47 -12.59
CA ALA A 261 -29.53 -0.64 -13.88
C ALA A 261 -30.19 0.68 -14.34
N VAL A 262 -29.94 1.03 -15.59
CA VAL A 262 -30.47 2.24 -16.25
C VAL A 262 -31.00 1.90 -17.64
N ASP A 263 -31.82 2.78 -18.19
CA ASP A 263 -32.24 2.68 -19.59
C ASP A 263 -31.07 2.91 -20.56
N SER A 264 -31.24 2.51 -21.81
CA SER A 264 -30.18 2.58 -22.83
C SER A 264 -29.74 4.01 -23.17
N GLU A 265 -30.63 5.00 -23.07
CA GLU A 265 -30.29 6.40 -23.32
C GLU A 265 -29.38 6.95 -22.22
N THR A 266 -29.71 6.65 -20.96
CA THR A 266 -28.88 6.99 -19.80
C THR A 266 -27.53 6.28 -19.86
N ASP A 267 -27.49 5.01 -20.25
CA ASP A 267 -26.24 4.24 -20.37
C ASP A 267 -25.29 4.86 -21.43
N VAL A 268 -25.81 5.16 -22.63
CA VAL A 268 -25.06 5.83 -23.70
C VAL A 268 -24.55 7.19 -23.24
N PHE A 269 -25.38 7.99 -22.57
CA PHE A 269 -24.97 9.28 -22.02
C PHE A 269 -23.83 9.15 -21.02
N LEU A 270 -23.90 8.18 -20.10
CA LEU A 270 -22.88 7.96 -19.09
C LEU A 270 -21.56 7.52 -19.71
N ARG A 271 -21.60 6.59 -20.67
CA ARG A 271 -20.44 6.18 -21.45
C ARG A 271 -19.76 7.38 -22.09
N ASP A 272 -20.50 8.13 -22.90
CA ASP A 272 -19.95 9.22 -23.70
C ASP A 272 -19.41 10.34 -22.78
N SER A 273 -20.06 10.59 -21.64
CA SER A 273 -19.60 11.56 -20.64
C SER A 273 -18.35 11.10 -19.88
N CYS A 274 -18.26 9.81 -19.54
CA CYS A 274 -17.08 9.24 -18.88
C CYS A 274 -15.87 9.27 -19.80
N VAL A 275 -16.03 8.87 -21.06
CA VAL A 275 -14.96 8.91 -22.07
C VAL A 275 -14.47 10.35 -22.27
N GLN A 276 -15.38 11.32 -22.46
CA GLN A 276 -15.00 12.72 -22.60
C GLN A 276 -14.25 13.27 -21.37
N LEU A 277 -14.70 12.93 -20.17
CA LEU A 277 -14.04 13.36 -18.94
C LEU A 277 -12.67 12.71 -18.79
N ALA A 278 -12.56 11.40 -19.05
CA ALA A 278 -11.32 10.64 -19.01
C ALA A 278 -10.28 11.21 -19.98
N GLU A 279 -10.66 11.47 -21.23
CA GLU A 279 -9.81 12.13 -22.22
C GLU A 279 -9.36 13.52 -21.76
N ALA A 280 -10.27 14.31 -21.17
CA ALA A 280 -9.97 15.66 -20.70
C ALA A 280 -8.98 15.71 -19.53
N ILE A 281 -8.85 14.62 -18.76
CA ILE A 281 -7.87 14.49 -17.68
C ILE A 281 -6.70 13.55 -18.04
N SER A 282 -6.60 13.14 -19.31
CA SER A 282 -5.60 12.19 -19.80
C SER A 282 -5.60 10.83 -19.09
N PHE A 283 -6.76 10.39 -18.58
CA PHE A 283 -6.96 9.06 -18.01
C PHE A 283 -7.20 8.04 -19.12
N GLU A 284 -6.20 7.23 -19.43
CA GLU A 284 -6.20 6.31 -20.58
C GLU A 284 -6.87 4.96 -20.28
N GLN A 285 -7.16 4.66 -19.01
CA GLN A 285 -7.59 3.31 -18.58
C GLN A 285 -9.12 3.18 -18.42
N MET A 286 -9.89 3.96 -19.18
CA MET A 286 -11.36 3.97 -19.10
C MET A 286 -11.99 2.59 -19.35
N ASP A 287 -11.51 1.85 -20.36
CA ASP A 287 -12.01 0.51 -20.67
C ASP A 287 -11.75 -0.49 -19.53
N ARG A 288 -10.58 -0.39 -18.88
CA ARG A 288 -10.22 -1.23 -17.73
C ARG A 288 -11.07 -0.90 -16.52
N LEU A 289 -11.29 0.39 -16.26
CA LEU A 289 -12.19 0.84 -15.19
C LEU A 289 -13.61 0.29 -15.41
N TYR A 290 -14.12 0.36 -16.64
CA TYR A 290 -15.42 -0.19 -17.00
C TYR A 290 -15.52 -1.70 -16.76
N ALA A 291 -14.52 -2.47 -17.19
CA ALA A 291 -14.47 -3.91 -16.95
C ALA A 291 -14.39 -4.25 -15.45
N LEU A 292 -13.57 -3.52 -14.67
CA LEU A 292 -13.49 -3.71 -13.21
C LEU A 292 -14.83 -3.42 -12.51
N CYS A 293 -15.61 -2.50 -13.06
CA CYS A 293 -16.95 -2.15 -12.59
C CYS A 293 -18.04 -3.15 -13.02
N GLY A 294 -17.69 -4.30 -13.58
CA GLY A 294 -18.66 -5.30 -14.04
C GLY A 294 -19.55 -4.77 -15.16
N ASP A 295 -18.93 -4.04 -16.10
CA ASP A 295 -19.60 -3.47 -17.27
C ASP A 295 -20.73 -2.49 -16.91
N SER A 296 -20.54 -1.70 -15.86
CA SER A 296 -21.51 -0.69 -15.40
C SER A 296 -20.99 0.74 -15.56
N TRP A 297 -21.56 1.50 -16.49
CA TRP A 297 -21.22 2.92 -16.67
C TRP A 297 -21.62 3.78 -15.46
N VAL A 298 -22.63 3.37 -14.69
CA VAL A 298 -23.00 4.05 -13.44
C VAL A 298 -21.86 3.96 -12.43
N LEU A 299 -21.31 2.76 -12.20
CA LEU A 299 -20.21 2.56 -11.25
C LEU A 299 -18.92 3.24 -11.74
N SER A 300 -18.60 3.07 -13.01
CA SER A 300 -17.46 3.74 -13.64
C SER A 300 -17.53 5.26 -13.48
N ALA A 301 -18.70 5.86 -13.71
CA ALA A 301 -18.90 7.29 -13.54
C ALA A 301 -18.70 7.73 -12.08
N LYS A 302 -19.21 6.97 -11.09
CA LYS A 302 -19.00 7.29 -9.67
C LYS A 302 -17.52 7.30 -9.30
N LEU A 303 -16.80 6.29 -9.76
CA LEU A 303 -15.38 6.12 -9.50
C LEU A 303 -14.56 7.19 -10.20
N LEU A 304 -14.86 7.49 -11.47
CA LEU A 304 -14.20 8.56 -12.21
C LEU A 304 -14.43 9.94 -11.55
N LEU A 305 -15.66 10.22 -11.08
CA LEU A 305 -15.94 11.43 -10.30
C LEU A 305 -15.19 11.47 -8.97
N ALA A 306 -15.00 10.32 -8.31
CA ALA A 306 -14.24 10.22 -7.07
C ALA A 306 -12.73 10.37 -7.28
N TYR A 307 -12.22 9.86 -8.40
CA TYR A 307 -10.84 10.00 -8.83
C TYR A 307 -10.52 11.44 -9.21
N TYR A 308 -11.40 12.10 -9.99
CA TYR A 308 -11.27 13.52 -10.35
C TYR A 308 -11.09 14.42 -9.13
N ARG A 309 -11.86 14.20 -8.05
CA ARG A 309 -11.74 15.00 -6.81
C ARG A 309 -10.37 14.85 -6.14
N ARG A 310 -9.77 13.66 -6.18
CA ARG A 310 -8.44 13.39 -5.61
C ARG A 310 -7.32 13.94 -6.48
N LEU A 311 -7.48 13.86 -7.79
CA LEU A 311 -6.59 14.55 -8.72
C LEU A 311 -6.62 16.06 -8.49
N LEU A 312 -7.79 16.64 -8.21
CA LEU A 312 -7.90 18.05 -7.87
C LEU A 312 -7.09 18.39 -6.61
N GLU A 313 -7.30 17.65 -5.51
CA GLU A 313 -6.56 17.82 -4.24
C GLU A 313 -5.04 17.74 -4.46
N LEU A 314 -4.58 16.72 -5.21
CA LEU A 314 -3.16 16.58 -5.52
C LEU A 314 -2.66 17.70 -6.44
N SER A 315 -3.44 18.11 -7.45
CA SER A 315 -3.06 19.16 -8.39
C SER A 315 -2.88 20.52 -7.73
N ASP A 316 -3.58 20.80 -6.63
CA ASP A 316 -3.47 22.06 -5.89
C ASP A 316 -2.05 22.24 -5.31
N PHE A 317 -1.36 21.16 -4.91
CA PHE A 317 0.05 21.21 -4.51
C PHE A 317 0.97 21.62 -5.67
N TYR A 318 0.71 21.13 -6.88
CA TYR A 318 1.52 21.46 -8.06
C TYR A 318 1.22 22.88 -8.56
N ARG A 319 -0.06 23.27 -8.60
CA ARG A 319 -0.51 24.58 -9.08
C ARG A 319 -0.16 25.72 -8.13
N SER A 320 -0.10 25.45 -6.83
CA SER A 320 0.38 26.42 -5.83
C SER A 320 1.89 26.60 -5.85
N GLY A 321 2.63 25.77 -6.61
CA GLY A 321 4.10 25.77 -6.64
C GLY A 321 4.75 25.10 -5.43
N LYS A 322 3.98 24.47 -4.54
CA LYS A 322 4.52 23.74 -3.38
C LYS A 322 5.24 22.45 -3.81
N ALA A 323 4.76 21.80 -4.87
CA ALA A 323 5.34 20.58 -5.42
C ALA A 323 5.65 20.73 -6.91
N ALA A 324 6.71 20.11 -7.40
CA ALA A 324 6.94 19.94 -8.83
C ALA A 324 7.58 18.59 -9.15
N TYR A 325 7.10 17.90 -10.17
CA TYR A 325 7.68 16.64 -10.61
C TYR A 325 9.02 16.88 -11.29
N LEU A 326 10.08 16.22 -10.82
CA LEU A 326 11.44 16.35 -11.36
C LEU A 326 11.85 15.17 -12.24
N GLY A 327 11.04 14.11 -12.31
CA GLY A 327 11.37 12.90 -13.07
C GLY A 327 12.14 11.87 -12.25
N HIS A 328 12.77 10.94 -12.98
CA HIS A 328 13.56 9.86 -12.42
C HIS A 328 14.82 10.37 -11.73
N VAL A 329 15.15 9.77 -10.60
CA VAL A 329 16.48 9.92 -10.00
C VAL A 329 17.42 8.98 -10.74
N GLU A 330 18.35 9.52 -11.51
CA GLU A 330 19.48 8.73 -12.00
C GLU A 330 20.22 8.18 -10.77
N ASN A 331 20.37 6.85 -10.71
CA ASN A 331 21.19 6.23 -9.68
C ASN A 331 22.61 6.76 -9.85
N GLU A 332 23.03 7.71 -9.02
CA GLU A 332 24.45 7.99 -8.82
C GLU A 332 25.10 6.66 -8.46
N ALA A 333 25.94 6.14 -9.36
CA ALA A 333 26.72 4.95 -9.10
C ALA A 333 27.40 5.11 -7.75
N GLY A 334 27.05 4.24 -6.79
CA GLY A 334 27.68 4.22 -5.47
C GLY A 334 29.21 4.21 -5.64
N PRO A 335 29.96 4.82 -4.71
CA PRO A 335 31.40 4.89 -4.83
C PRO A 335 31.95 3.48 -5.01
N SER A 336 32.67 3.26 -6.11
CA SER A 336 33.46 2.06 -6.32
C SER A 336 34.36 1.90 -5.10
N ILE A 337 34.07 0.91 -4.27
CA ILE A 337 34.97 0.50 -3.20
C ILE A 337 36.12 -0.21 -3.92
N GLU A 338 37.10 0.56 -4.36
CA GLU A 338 38.46 0.05 -4.55
C GLU A 338 39.10 -0.05 -3.15
N GLY A 339 39.46 -1.27 -2.77
CA GLY A 339 40.15 -1.60 -1.54
C GLY A 339 40.39 -3.10 -1.44
#